data_AF-A0A7T1Y7C5-F1
#
_entry.id   AF-A0A7T1Y7C5-F1
#
_cell.length_a   1.000
_cell.length_b   1.000
_cell.length_c   1.000
_cell.angle_alpha   90.00
_cell.angle_beta   90.00
_cell.angle_gamma   90.00
#
_symmetry.space_group_name_H-M   'P 1'
#
loop_
_entity.id
_entity.type
_entity.pdbx_description
1 polymer ?
#
loop_
_entity_poly.entity_id
_entity_poly.type
_entity_poly.pdbx_seq_one_letter_code
_entity_poly.pdbx_strand_id
1 'polypeptide(L)'
;MSLTHLNQRGEAHMVDVADKAESRREATASGHIQMKPATLALLVEGGLPKGDVLATARIAGIQAAKRTHELIPLCHALPLSKVTIDFHVDEENARVEVIASCRLNGRTGVEMEALTAVSVACLTLYDMCKAVDKDMEIGAIHVDAKRGGKSGDYQRQPSAATTPIVTGQGAVGQVSVGTRCDIDSPCVRVKFLAELRERLGVSDLTLPLDTLPSTDVGGLKNALVKRDSRFARLGEGRVLCAVNQVMALDATPITNDDEVAFFPPVTGG
;
A
#
# COMPACT_ATOMS: atom_id res chain seq x y z
N MET A 1 -2.55 3.14 21.02
CA MET A 1 -3.13 1.79 20.85
C MET A 1 -2.02 0.79 21.12
N SER A 2 -2.27 -0.28 21.90
CA SER A 2 -1.28 -1.34 22.10
C SER A 2 -1.31 -2.29 20.89
N LEU A 3 -0.16 -2.54 20.25
CA LEU A 3 -0.05 -3.53 19.18
C LEU A 3 -0.33 -4.90 19.78
N THR A 4 -1.38 -5.58 19.33
CA THR A 4 -1.81 -6.85 19.93
C THR A 4 -0.96 -8.04 19.48
N HIS A 5 -0.24 -7.94 18.35
CA HIS A 5 0.55 -9.05 17.79
C HIS A 5 2.02 -9.08 18.23
N LEU A 6 2.44 -8.15 19.10
CA LEU A 6 3.78 -8.11 19.67
C LEU A 6 3.71 -8.39 21.17
N ASN A 7 4.60 -9.25 21.67
CA ASN A 7 4.73 -9.47 23.10
C ASN A 7 5.51 -8.31 23.76
N GLN A 8 5.68 -8.35 25.09
CA GLN A 8 6.39 -7.30 25.84
C GLN A 8 7.87 -7.12 25.43
N ARG A 9 8.44 -8.07 24.67
CA ARG A 9 9.81 -8.03 24.13
C ARG A 9 9.87 -7.59 22.67
N GLY A 10 8.73 -7.30 22.04
CA GLY A 10 8.64 -6.94 20.62
C GLY A 10 8.67 -8.13 19.67
N GLU A 11 8.47 -9.36 20.16
CA GLU A 11 8.43 -10.56 19.33
C GLU A 11 7.00 -10.83 18.83
N ALA A 12 6.89 -11.31 17.60
CA ALA A 12 5.63 -11.73 17.00
C ALA A 12 4.96 -12.85 17.81
N HIS A 13 3.69 -12.65 18.18
CA HIS A 13 2.87 -13.69 18.79
C HIS A 13 1.45 -13.65 18.25
N MET A 14 0.84 -14.82 18.14
CA MET A 14 -0.58 -14.94 17.82
C MET A 14 -1.39 -14.59 19.06
N VAL A 15 -2.31 -13.65 18.92
CA VAL A 15 -3.18 -13.21 20.02
C VAL A 15 -4.05 -14.37 20.48
N ASP A 16 -4.04 -14.66 21.78
CA ASP A 16 -5.00 -15.60 22.34
C ASP A 16 -6.42 -15.00 22.28
N VAL A 17 -7.34 -15.81 21.75
CA VAL A 17 -8.76 -15.47 21.59
C VAL A 17 -9.66 -16.45 22.33
N ALA A 18 -9.10 -17.36 23.14
CA ALA A 18 -9.84 -18.42 23.82
C ALA A 18 -11.02 -17.87 24.65
N ASP A 19 -10.80 -16.80 25.42
CA ASP A 19 -11.80 -16.22 26.32
C ASP A 19 -12.77 -15.23 25.63
N LYS A 20 -12.59 -14.98 24.33
CA LYS A 20 -13.52 -14.11 23.59
C LYS A 20 -14.79 -14.88 23.26
N ALA A 21 -15.95 -14.25 23.47
CA ALA A 21 -17.22 -14.81 23.07
C ALA A 21 -17.30 -15.04 21.54
N GLU A 22 -17.90 -16.15 21.15
CA GLU A 22 -18.23 -16.41 19.75
C GLU A 22 -19.39 -15.53 19.30
N SER A 23 -19.26 -14.96 18.11
CA SER A 23 -20.31 -14.17 17.49
C SER A 23 -20.33 -14.44 15.99
N ARG A 24 -21.46 -14.15 15.34
CA ARG A 24 -21.50 -14.08 13.87
C ARG A 24 -20.57 -12.96 13.41
N ARG A 25 -19.73 -13.26 12.43
CA ARG A 25 -18.75 -12.34 11.85
C ARG A 25 -18.79 -12.43 10.35
N GLU A 26 -18.72 -11.28 9.72
CA GLU A 26 -18.84 -11.12 8.28
C GLU A 26 -17.90 -10.01 7.83
N ALA A 27 -17.21 -10.22 6.72
CA ALA A 27 -16.41 -9.19 6.09
C ALA A 27 -16.60 -9.24 4.58
N THR A 28 -16.66 -8.07 3.97
CA THR A 28 -16.66 -7.89 2.53
C THR A 28 -15.46 -7.05 2.16
N ALA A 29 -14.71 -7.49 1.13
CA ALA A 29 -13.62 -6.76 0.55
C ALA A 29 -13.80 -6.66 -0.96
N SER A 30 -13.23 -5.63 -1.56
CA SER A 30 -13.22 -5.45 -3.00
C SER A 30 -11.83 -5.05 -3.48
N GLY A 31 -11.62 -5.17 -4.78
CA GLY A 31 -10.45 -4.73 -5.52
C GLY A 31 -10.75 -4.82 -7.01
N HIS A 32 -9.79 -4.45 -7.85
CA HIS A 32 -9.96 -4.60 -9.30
C HIS A 32 -8.67 -5.03 -9.98
N ILE A 33 -8.82 -5.53 -11.19
CA ILE A 33 -7.74 -5.66 -12.16
C ILE A 33 -8.06 -4.82 -13.40
N GLN A 34 -7.19 -3.87 -13.68
CA GLN A 34 -7.20 -3.00 -14.83
C GLN A 34 -6.48 -3.68 -15.99
N MET A 35 -7.03 -3.60 -17.19
CA MET A 35 -6.43 -4.17 -18.40
C MET A 35 -6.70 -3.28 -19.62
N LYS A 36 -6.14 -3.64 -20.78
CA LYS A 36 -6.49 -2.97 -22.03
C LYS A 36 -7.95 -3.26 -22.42
N PRO A 37 -8.67 -2.31 -23.03
CA PRO A 37 -10.04 -2.54 -23.51
C PRO A 37 -10.17 -3.78 -24.41
N ALA A 38 -9.18 -4.02 -25.28
CA ALA A 38 -9.14 -5.21 -26.14
C ALA A 38 -9.04 -6.52 -25.33
N THR A 39 -8.29 -6.52 -24.23
CA THR A 39 -8.18 -7.67 -23.32
C THR A 39 -9.51 -7.93 -22.63
N LEU A 40 -10.18 -6.87 -22.17
CA LEU A 40 -11.48 -6.99 -21.52
C LEU A 40 -12.55 -7.51 -22.49
N ALA A 41 -12.56 -7.03 -23.74
CA ALA A 41 -13.44 -7.53 -24.78
C ALA A 41 -13.26 -9.04 -25.01
N LEU A 42 -12.00 -9.51 -25.13
CA LEU A 42 -11.71 -10.95 -25.24
C LEU A 42 -12.20 -11.74 -24.01
N LEU A 43 -12.10 -11.17 -22.81
CA LEU A 43 -12.60 -11.79 -21.60
C LEU A 43 -14.12 -11.95 -21.63
N VAL A 44 -14.86 -10.90 -22.02
CA VAL A 44 -16.32 -10.89 -22.10
C VAL A 44 -16.83 -11.83 -23.19
N GLU A 45 -16.17 -11.85 -24.35
CA GLU A 45 -16.53 -12.69 -25.50
C GLU A 45 -16.12 -14.16 -25.32
N GLY A 46 -15.33 -14.48 -24.29
CA GLY A 46 -14.79 -15.83 -24.07
C GLY A 46 -13.69 -16.22 -25.06
N GLY A 47 -13.06 -15.24 -25.72
CA GLY A 47 -12.00 -15.42 -26.72
C GLY A 47 -10.60 -15.67 -26.15
N LEU A 48 -10.47 -15.85 -24.83
CA LEU A 48 -9.18 -16.06 -24.18
C LEU A 48 -8.66 -17.51 -24.36
N PRO A 49 -7.34 -17.72 -24.54
CA PRO A 49 -6.79 -19.04 -24.85
C PRO A 49 -6.95 -20.10 -23.74
N LYS A 50 -7.23 -19.66 -22.50
CA LYS A 50 -7.19 -20.49 -21.29
C LYS A 50 -8.56 -20.93 -20.76
N GLY A 51 -9.64 -20.73 -21.51
CA GLY A 51 -10.99 -21.15 -21.11
C GLY A 51 -11.71 -20.15 -20.19
N ASP A 52 -12.58 -20.65 -19.30
CA ASP A 52 -13.42 -19.80 -18.44
C ASP A 52 -12.61 -19.13 -17.32
N VAL A 53 -12.20 -17.88 -17.59
CA VAL A 53 -11.35 -17.07 -16.72
C VAL A 53 -12.05 -16.67 -15.43
N LEU A 54 -13.31 -16.26 -15.50
CA LEU A 54 -14.06 -15.80 -14.31
C LEU A 54 -14.41 -16.97 -13.39
N ALA A 55 -14.80 -18.12 -13.93
CA ALA A 55 -15.03 -19.32 -13.11
C ALA A 55 -13.76 -19.79 -12.42
N THR A 56 -12.63 -19.80 -13.13
CA THR A 56 -11.33 -20.17 -12.57
C THR A 56 -10.92 -19.22 -11.43
N ALA A 57 -11.04 -17.90 -11.65
CA ALA A 57 -10.76 -16.89 -10.62
C ALA A 57 -11.69 -17.02 -9.41
N ARG A 58 -12.97 -17.37 -9.62
CA ARG A 58 -13.94 -17.63 -8.54
C ARG A 58 -13.48 -18.76 -7.64
N ILE A 59 -13.11 -19.89 -8.23
CA ILE A 59 -12.65 -21.08 -7.51
C ILE A 59 -11.36 -20.76 -6.76
N ALA A 60 -10.43 -20.05 -7.40
CA ALA A 60 -9.18 -19.63 -6.78
C ALA A 60 -9.41 -18.73 -5.56
N GLY A 61 -10.28 -17.72 -5.66
CA GLY A 61 -10.65 -16.86 -4.54
C GLY A 61 -11.29 -17.62 -3.38
N ILE A 62 -12.20 -18.56 -3.65
CA ILE A 62 -12.83 -19.41 -2.61
C ILE A 62 -11.79 -20.30 -1.91
N GLN A 63 -10.86 -20.88 -2.68
CA GLN A 63 -9.79 -21.69 -2.10
C GLN A 63 -8.83 -20.85 -1.26
N ALA A 64 -8.49 -19.66 -1.72
CA ALA A 64 -7.62 -18.73 -1.04
C ALA A 64 -8.19 -18.30 0.32
N ALA A 65 -9.48 -17.94 0.39
CA ALA A 65 -10.13 -17.61 1.66
C ALA A 65 -9.94 -18.70 2.72
N LYS A 66 -10.12 -19.97 2.34
CA LYS A 66 -9.96 -21.12 3.26
C LYS A 66 -8.52 -21.35 3.72
N ARG A 67 -7.54 -20.87 2.94
CA ARG A 67 -6.10 -21.05 3.18
C ARG A 67 -5.41 -19.77 3.68
N THR A 68 -6.17 -18.75 4.06
CA THR A 68 -5.65 -17.47 4.55
C THR A 68 -4.63 -17.63 5.67
N HIS A 69 -4.93 -18.50 6.64
CA HIS A 69 -4.04 -18.79 7.78
C HIS A 69 -2.72 -19.47 7.40
N GLU A 70 -2.62 -20.08 6.22
CA GLU A 70 -1.36 -20.63 5.69
C GLU A 70 -0.48 -19.53 5.05
N LEU A 71 -1.11 -18.43 4.60
CA LEU A 71 -0.45 -17.36 3.85
C LEU A 71 -0.09 -16.15 4.71
N ILE A 72 -0.98 -15.75 5.63
CA ILE A 72 -0.81 -14.58 6.48
C ILE A 72 -0.30 -15.04 7.85
N PRO A 73 0.95 -14.69 8.23
CA PRO A 73 1.48 -15.05 9.55
C PRO A 73 0.57 -14.54 10.67
N LEU A 74 0.44 -15.34 11.73
CA LEU A 74 -0.33 -15.04 12.94
C LEU A 74 -1.87 -14.94 12.76
N CYS A 75 -2.41 -15.19 11.58
CA CYS A 75 -3.84 -15.43 11.41
C CYS A 75 -4.24 -16.77 12.06
N HIS A 76 -5.38 -16.77 12.75
CA HIS A 76 -5.97 -18.01 13.27
C HIS A 76 -6.52 -18.86 12.12
N ALA A 77 -6.49 -20.18 12.27
CA ALA A 77 -7.25 -21.07 11.40
C ALA A 77 -8.74 -20.96 11.74
N LEU A 78 -9.57 -20.63 10.74
CA LEU A 78 -10.99 -20.31 10.95
C LEU A 78 -11.91 -21.21 10.11
N PRO A 79 -12.92 -21.85 10.72
CA PRO A 79 -13.91 -22.64 9.98
C PRO A 79 -14.92 -21.73 9.30
N LEU A 80 -14.61 -21.28 8.08
CA LEU A 80 -15.49 -20.44 7.28
C LEU A 80 -16.82 -21.15 6.99
N SER A 81 -17.92 -20.45 7.25
CA SER A 81 -19.29 -20.93 6.99
C SER A 81 -19.81 -20.58 5.59
N LYS A 82 -19.31 -19.49 5.01
CA LYS A 82 -19.67 -19.04 3.65
C LYS A 82 -18.54 -18.20 3.07
N VAL A 83 -18.28 -18.41 1.78
CA VAL A 83 -17.43 -17.56 0.94
C VAL A 83 -18.15 -17.31 -0.37
N THR A 84 -18.24 -16.06 -0.82
CA THR A 84 -18.69 -15.68 -2.16
C THR A 84 -17.64 -14.79 -2.80
N ILE A 85 -17.48 -14.92 -4.12
CA ILE A 85 -16.63 -14.07 -4.96
C ILE A 85 -17.52 -13.65 -6.11
N ASP A 86 -17.67 -12.37 -6.35
CA ASP A 86 -18.48 -11.79 -7.41
C ASP A 86 -17.63 -10.89 -8.30
N PHE A 87 -17.98 -10.81 -9.58
CA PHE A 87 -17.26 -10.04 -10.57
C PHE A 87 -18.19 -9.03 -11.22
N HIS A 88 -17.71 -7.81 -11.39
CA HIS A 88 -18.38 -6.79 -12.17
C HIS A 88 -17.42 -6.30 -13.27
N VAL A 89 -17.88 -6.36 -14.51
CA VAL A 89 -17.12 -5.88 -15.67
C VAL A 89 -17.46 -4.41 -15.87
N ASP A 90 -16.45 -3.55 -15.74
CA ASP A 90 -16.53 -2.12 -15.94
C ASP A 90 -15.86 -1.80 -17.28
N GLU A 91 -16.67 -1.80 -18.35
CA GLU A 91 -16.21 -1.56 -19.72
C GLU A 91 -15.68 -0.14 -19.91
N GLU A 92 -16.28 0.85 -19.23
CA GLU A 92 -15.90 2.26 -19.32
C GLU A 92 -14.46 2.47 -18.85
N ASN A 93 -14.12 1.86 -17.71
CA ASN A 93 -12.78 1.95 -17.15
C ASN A 93 -11.89 0.77 -17.57
N ALA A 94 -12.33 -0.13 -18.44
CA ALA A 94 -11.58 -1.31 -18.88
C ALA A 94 -11.03 -2.22 -17.75
N ARG A 95 -11.83 -2.49 -16.73
CA ARG A 95 -11.42 -3.29 -15.55
C ARG A 95 -12.46 -4.32 -15.13
N VAL A 96 -12.01 -5.30 -14.36
CA VAL A 96 -12.88 -6.25 -13.65
C VAL A 96 -12.79 -5.95 -12.16
N GLU A 97 -13.90 -5.54 -11.57
CA GLU A 97 -14.04 -5.44 -10.12
C GLU A 97 -14.31 -6.82 -9.53
N VAL A 98 -13.65 -7.11 -8.41
CA VAL A 98 -13.75 -8.37 -7.68
C VAL A 98 -14.22 -8.07 -6.27
N ILE A 99 -15.31 -8.69 -5.86
CA ILE A 99 -15.90 -8.51 -4.51
C ILE A 99 -15.93 -9.87 -3.83
N ALA A 100 -15.33 -9.98 -2.64
CA ALA A 100 -15.38 -11.19 -1.84
C ALA A 100 -16.13 -10.95 -0.52
N SER A 101 -17.01 -11.87 -0.14
CA SER A 101 -17.65 -11.87 1.18
C SER A 101 -17.40 -13.18 1.92
N CYS A 102 -16.91 -13.08 3.15
CA CYS A 102 -16.61 -14.20 4.03
C CYS A 102 -17.45 -14.11 5.32
N ARG A 103 -17.90 -15.26 5.83
CA ARG A 103 -18.69 -15.34 7.06
C ARG A 103 -18.31 -16.55 7.92
N LEU A 104 -18.37 -16.39 9.23
CA LEU A 104 -18.31 -17.49 10.21
C LEU A 104 -19.05 -17.13 11.52
N ASN A 105 -19.15 -18.11 12.42
CA ASN A 105 -19.37 -17.88 13.85
C ASN A 105 -18.06 -18.16 14.57
N GLY A 106 -17.51 -17.18 15.30
CA GLY A 106 -16.18 -17.33 15.90
C GLY A 106 -15.70 -16.14 16.71
N ARG A 107 -14.44 -16.22 17.15
CA ARG A 107 -13.85 -15.33 18.18
C ARG A 107 -13.02 -14.18 17.62
N THR A 108 -12.61 -14.29 16.36
CA THR A 108 -11.88 -13.28 15.61
C THR A 108 -12.53 -13.02 14.25
N GLY A 109 -12.24 -11.85 13.67
CA GLY A 109 -12.82 -11.40 12.41
C GLY A 109 -12.36 -12.21 11.19
N VAL A 110 -12.94 -11.88 10.03
CA VAL A 110 -12.68 -12.55 8.73
C VAL A 110 -12.26 -11.58 7.63
N GLU A 111 -11.73 -10.42 8.02
CA GLU A 111 -11.25 -9.39 7.09
C GLU A 111 -10.14 -9.94 6.19
N MET A 112 -9.22 -10.72 6.76
CA MET A 112 -8.08 -11.28 6.03
C MET A 112 -8.53 -12.33 5.02
N GLU A 113 -9.56 -13.13 5.34
CA GLU A 113 -10.12 -14.11 4.41
C GLU A 113 -10.76 -13.44 3.20
N ALA A 114 -11.49 -12.33 3.40
CA ALA A 114 -12.06 -11.56 2.31
C ALA A 114 -10.99 -10.88 1.44
N LEU A 115 -9.98 -10.25 2.06
CA LEU A 115 -8.86 -9.59 1.34
C LEU A 115 -8.03 -10.61 0.53
N THR A 116 -7.73 -11.76 1.13
CA THR A 116 -6.95 -12.81 0.49
C THR A 116 -7.71 -13.41 -0.70
N ALA A 117 -9.02 -13.61 -0.56
CA ALA A 117 -9.89 -14.03 -1.65
C ALA A 117 -9.85 -13.08 -2.86
N VAL A 118 -10.04 -11.77 -2.64
CA VAL A 118 -9.96 -10.75 -3.70
C VAL A 118 -8.58 -10.79 -4.36
N SER A 119 -7.53 -10.79 -3.55
CA SER A 119 -6.14 -10.75 -4.03
C SER A 119 -5.83 -11.92 -4.96
N VAL A 120 -6.17 -13.14 -4.54
CA VAL A 120 -5.88 -14.34 -5.33
C VAL A 120 -6.80 -14.45 -6.54
N ALA A 121 -8.05 -14.02 -6.46
CA ALA A 121 -8.91 -13.93 -7.62
C ALA A 121 -8.33 -12.97 -8.67
N CYS A 122 -7.87 -11.77 -8.28
CA CYS A 122 -7.19 -10.83 -9.18
C CYS A 122 -5.89 -11.41 -9.77
N LEU A 123 -5.06 -12.08 -8.96
CA LEU A 123 -3.84 -12.76 -9.45
C LEU A 123 -4.17 -13.88 -10.44
N THR A 124 -5.30 -14.56 -10.26
CA THR A 124 -5.77 -15.60 -11.17
C THR A 124 -6.25 -14.99 -12.48
N LEU A 125 -7.01 -13.90 -12.44
CA LEU A 125 -7.37 -13.14 -13.65
C LEU A 125 -6.12 -12.71 -14.41
N TYR A 126 -5.10 -12.22 -13.70
CA TYR A 126 -3.82 -11.88 -14.29
C TYR A 126 -3.18 -13.09 -14.97
N ASP A 127 -3.06 -14.24 -14.28
CA ASP A 127 -2.44 -15.44 -14.84
C ASP A 127 -3.13 -15.92 -16.13
N MET A 128 -4.45 -15.81 -16.16
CA MET A 128 -5.31 -16.23 -17.27
C MET A 128 -5.22 -15.27 -18.47
N CYS A 129 -4.98 -13.97 -18.24
CA CYS A 129 -4.92 -12.95 -19.29
C CYS A 129 -3.49 -12.54 -19.71
N LYS A 130 -2.44 -12.85 -18.93
CA LYS A 130 -1.07 -12.35 -19.17
C LYS A 130 -0.43 -12.71 -20.52
N ALA A 131 -1.02 -13.67 -21.24
CA ALA A 131 -0.56 -14.03 -22.58
C ALA A 131 -0.92 -12.97 -23.63
N VAL A 132 -2.05 -12.28 -23.44
CA VAL A 132 -2.54 -11.22 -24.34
C VAL A 132 -2.21 -9.83 -23.82
N ASP A 133 -2.07 -9.67 -22.50
CA ASP A 133 -1.81 -8.37 -21.89
C ASP A 133 -0.95 -8.50 -20.63
N LYS A 134 0.27 -7.97 -20.65
CA LYS A 134 1.21 -8.07 -19.52
C LYS A 134 1.23 -6.82 -18.65
N ASP A 135 0.57 -5.74 -19.08
CA ASP A 135 0.60 -4.44 -18.42
C ASP A 135 -0.61 -4.27 -17.49
N MET A 136 -1.30 -5.36 -17.15
CA MET A 136 -2.46 -5.33 -16.26
C MET A 136 -2.04 -4.94 -14.84
N GLU A 137 -2.86 -4.13 -14.18
CA GLU A 137 -2.60 -3.62 -12.84
C GLU A 137 -3.67 -4.11 -11.88
N ILE A 138 -3.25 -4.65 -10.72
CA ILE A 138 -4.17 -5.03 -9.64
C ILE A 138 -4.16 -3.90 -8.62
N GLY A 139 -5.34 -3.38 -8.29
CA GLY A 139 -5.48 -2.15 -7.52
C GLY A 139 -6.65 -2.14 -6.54
N ALA A 140 -6.64 -1.13 -5.69
CA ALA A 140 -7.68 -0.80 -4.72
C ALA A 140 -8.21 -1.98 -3.87
N ILE A 141 -7.33 -2.91 -3.48
CA ILE A 141 -7.74 -4.02 -2.60
C ILE A 141 -7.96 -3.52 -1.19
N HIS A 142 -9.20 -3.61 -0.70
CA HIS A 142 -9.56 -3.06 0.60
C HIS A 142 -10.83 -3.67 1.21
N VAL A 143 -10.97 -3.59 2.53
CA VAL A 143 -12.20 -4.01 3.24
C VAL A 143 -13.30 -2.96 3.04
N ASP A 144 -14.47 -3.36 2.55
CA ASP A 144 -15.64 -2.51 2.35
C ASP A 144 -16.53 -2.49 3.59
N ALA A 145 -16.70 -3.66 4.21
CA ALA A 145 -17.56 -3.81 5.36
C ALA A 145 -17.04 -4.91 6.27
N LYS A 146 -17.26 -4.75 7.57
CA LYS A 146 -17.06 -5.78 8.58
C LYS A 146 -18.21 -5.70 9.58
N ARG A 147 -18.72 -6.84 10.01
CA ARG A 147 -19.74 -6.92 11.06
C ARG A 147 -19.33 -7.86 12.17
N GLY A 148 -19.72 -7.51 13.39
CA GLY A 148 -19.53 -8.32 14.59
C GLY A 148 -18.14 -8.22 15.25
N GLY A 149 -18.06 -8.73 16.48
CA GLY A 149 -16.90 -8.60 17.35
C GLY A 149 -16.88 -7.31 18.16
N LYS A 150 -15.90 -7.22 19.09
CA LYS A 150 -15.80 -6.11 20.06
C LYS A 150 -15.59 -4.73 19.42
N SER A 151 -14.95 -4.68 18.25
CA SER A 151 -14.70 -3.43 17.52
C SER A 151 -15.95 -2.82 16.88
N GLY A 152 -17.07 -3.53 16.90
CA GLY A 152 -18.29 -3.13 16.21
C GLY A 152 -18.22 -3.30 14.69
N ASP A 153 -19.27 -2.82 14.04
CA ASP A 153 -19.42 -2.85 12.59
C ASP A 153 -18.61 -1.71 11.96
N TYR A 154 -17.97 -2.00 10.83
CA TYR A 154 -17.26 -1.05 10.00
C TYR A 154 -17.88 -1.05 8.62
N GLN A 155 -18.03 0.16 8.07
CA GLN A 155 -18.40 0.39 6.68
C GLN A 155 -17.43 1.42 6.13
N ARG A 156 -16.77 1.09 5.01
CA ARG A 156 -15.96 2.05 4.27
C ARG A 156 -16.87 3.18 3.82
N GLN A 157 -16.53 4.39 4.25
CA GLN A 157 -17.12 5.57 3.66
C GLN A 157 -16.56 5.69 2.24
N PRO A 158 -17.40 5.98 1.23
CA PRO A 158 -16.90 6.30 -0.09
C PRO A 158 -15.92 7.44 0.09
N SER A 159 -14.64 7.18 -0.20
CA SER A 159 -13.71 8.27 -0.38
C SER A 159 -14.26 9.01 -1.58
N ALA A 160 -14.80 10.21 -1.37
CA ALA A 160 -14.86 11.18 -2.46
C ALA A 160 -13.47 11.11 -3.10
N ALA A 161 -13.41 10.87 -4.41
CA ALA A 161 -12.16 10.93 -5.15
C ALA A 161 -11.46 12.18 -4.64
N THR A 162 -10.41 12.00 -3.83
CA THR A 162 -9.69 13.14 -3.30
C THR A 162 -9.07 13.67 -4.54
N THR A 163 -9.67 14.73 -5.09
CA THR A 163 -9.03 15.56 -6.09
C THR A 163 -7.63 15.73 -5.53
N PRO A 164 -6.57 15.38 -6.30
CA PRO A 164 -5.22 15.55 -5.79
C PRO A 164 -5.17 16.95 -5.17
N ILE A 165 -4.57 17.07 -3.99
CA ILE A 165 -4.37 18.39 -3.41
C ILE A 165 -3.51 19.14 -4.42
N VAL A 166 -4.17 19.89 -5.30
CA VAL A 166 -3.54 20.68 -6.35
C VAL A 166 -3.08 21.95 -5.64
N THR A 167 -1.89 21.90 -5.05
CA THR A 167 -1.14 23.11 -4.72
C THR A 167 -0.56 23.67 -6.01
N GLY A 168 -1.40 24.30 -6.84
CA GLY A 168 -0.96 25.04 -8.03
C GLY A 168 -1.92 24.98 -9.21
N GLN A 169 -2.39 26.14 -9.69
CA GLN A 169 -3.16 26.22 -10.93
C GLN A 169 -2.25 25.85 -12.11
N GLY A 170 -2.39 24.64 -12.66
CA GLY A 170 -1.75 24.21 -13.91
C GLY A 170 -2.82 23.88 -14.96
N ALA A 171 -2.67 24.42 -16.17
CA ALA A 171 -3.59 24.14 -17.28
C ALA A 171 -3.39 22.71 -17.83
N VAL A 172 -4.47 22.12 -18.34
CA VAL A 172 -4.53 20.76 -18.90
C VAL A 172 -3.50 20.61 -20.04
N GLY A 173 -2.65 19.59 -19.95
CA GLY A 173 -1.63 19.28 -20.98
C GLY A 173 -0.18 19.52 -20.55
N GLN A 174 0.07 20.05 -19.36
CA GLN A 174 1.40 20.04 -18.75
C GLN A 174 1.44 19.02 -17.61
N VAL A 175 2.13 17.91 -17.83
CA VAL A 175 2.72 17.16 -16.73
C VAL A 175 3.84 18.04 -16.19
N SER A 176 3.58 18.81 -15.14
CA SER A 176 4.67 19.39 -14.36
C SER A 176 5.30 18.26 -13.56
N VAL A 177 6.40 17.73 -14.10
CA VAL A 177 7.43 17.13 -13.23
C VAL A 177 7.69 18.17 -12.16
N GLY A 178 7.43 17.81 -10.89
CA GLY A 178 7.50 18.74 -9.76
C GLY A 178 8.69 19.68 -9.91
N THR A 179 8.40 20.97 -9.76
CA THR A 179 9.25 22.11 -10.09
C THR A 179 10.73 21.79 -9.85
N ARG A 180 11.56 22.03 -10.89
CA ARG A 180 13.01 22.23 -10.72
C ARG A 180 13.21 23.10 -9.49
N CYS A 181 14.25 22.84 -8.68
CA CYS A 181 14.54 23.65 -7.51
C CYS A 181 14.24 25.13 -7.77
N ASP A 182 13.42 25.74 -6.92
CA ASP A 182 12.96 27.13 -7.08
C ASP A 182 14.09 28.16 -6.82
N ILE A 183 15.35 27.76 -7.05
CA ILE A 183 16.57 28.52 -6.83
C ILE A 183 17.40 28.43 -8.12
N ASP A 184 17.84 29.57 -8.67
CA ASP A 184 18.67 29.67 -9.88
C ASP A 184 20.12 29.14 -9.71
N SER A 185 20.34 28.18 -8.81
CA SER A 185 21.66 27.66 -8.44
C SER A 185 21.62 26.16 -8.16
N PRO A 186 22.74 25.43 -8.35
CA PRO A 186 22.78 24.00 -8.11
C PRO A 186 22.31 23.63 -6.70
N CYS A 187 21.43 22.65 -6.60
CA CYS A 187 20.65 22.39 -5.40
C CYS A 187 20.45 20.89 -5.16
N VAL A 188 20.04 20.57 -3.94
CA VAL A 188 19.53 19.26 -3.54
C VAL A 188 18.16 19.41 -2.90
N ARG A 189 17.24 18.49 -3.22
CA ARG A 189 15.92 18.40 -2.61
C ARG A 189 15.97 17.42 -1.46
N VAL A 190 15.48 17.83 -0.30
CA VAL A 190 15.44 16.98 0.90
C VAL A 190 14.00 16.67 1.22
N LYS A 191 13.67 15.38 1.40
CA LYS A 191 12.35 14.91 1.83
C LYS A 191 12.42 14.23 3.18
N PHE A 192 11.43 14.47 4.02
CA PHE A 192 11.22 13.80 5.30
C PHE A 192 9.94 12.98 5.24
N LEU A 193 10.04 11.66 5.40
CA LEU A 193 8.91 10.74 5.20
C LEU A 193 8.40 10.15 6.52
N ALA A 194 7.18 9.62 6.48
CA ALA A 194 6.52 8.97 7.62
C ALA A 194 6.51 9.85 8.88
N GLU A 195 6.71 9.25 10.07
CA GLU A 195 6.73 9.98 11.35
C GLU A 195 7.79 11.10 11.41
N LEU A 196 8.82 11.05 10.56
CA LEU A 196 9.88 12.06 10.54
C LEU A 196 9.36 13.43 10.09
N ARG A 197 8.40 13.48 9.15
CA ARG A 197 7.77 14.74 8.72
C ARG A 197 7.05 15.44 9.86
N GLU A 198 6.34 14.67 10.69
CA GLU A 198 5.53 15.18 11.81
C GLU A 198 6.44 15.60 12.96
N ARG A 199 7.48 14.81 13.23
CA ARG A 199 8.48 15.09 14.27
C ARG A 199 9.34 16.31 13.95
N LEU A 200 9.61 16.59 12.67
CA LEU A 200 10.40 17.74 12.24
C LEU A 200 9.52 18.95 11.91
N GLY A 201 8.22 18.76 11.66
CA GLY A 201 7.30 19.84 11.25
C GLY A 201 7.62 20.40 9.86
N VAL A 202 8.19 19.57 8.98
CA VAL A 202 8.53 19.93 7.58
C VAL A 202 8.52 18.66 6.73
N SER A 203 7.88 18.71 5.56
CA SER A 203 7.80 17.59 4.62
C SER A 203 9.00 17.53 3.68
N ASP A 204 9.47 18.70 3.25
CA ASP A 204 10.53 18.84 2.27
C ASP A 204 11.13 20.24 2.33
N LEU A 205 12.34 20.37 1.79
CA LEU A 205 13.02 21.65 1.59
C LEU A 205 14.11 21.53 0.54
N THR A 206 14.53 22.66 -0.01
CA THR A 206 15.65 22.76 -0.95
C THR A 206 16.86 23.41 -0.28
N LEU A 207 18.06 22.89 -0.58
CA LEU A 207 19.33 23.44 -0.15
C LEU A 207 20.26 23.66 -1.36
N PRO A 208 20.86 24.86 -1.50
CA PRO A 208 21.92 25.09 -2.48
C PRO A 208 23.16 24.23 -2.16
N LEU A 209 23.78 23.62 -3.17
CA LEU A 209 24.92 22.71 -2.98
C LEU A 209 26.17 23.43 -2.45
N ASP A 210 26.33 24.71 -2.75
CA ASP A 210 27.41 25.57 -2.26
C ASP A 210 27.31 25.86 -0.75
N THR A 211 26.14 25.65 -0.14
CA THR A 211 25.96 25.76 1.32
C THR A 211 26.38 24.50 2.08
N LEU A 212 26.69 23.41 1.39
CA LEU A 212 27.08 22.16 2.01
C LEU A 212 28.57 22.17 2.38
N PRO A 213 28.96 21.78 3.62
CA PRO A 213 30.35 21.65 4.01
C PRO A 213 31.09 20.52 3.26
N SER A 214 30.35 19.52 2.79
CA SER A 214 30.78 18.45 1.89
C SER A 214 29.61 18.05 0.99
N THR A 215 29.89 17.69 -0.27
CA THR A 215 28.86 17.30 -1.26
C THR A 215 28.48 15.82 -1.11
N ASP A 216 28.13 15.42 0.10
CA ASP A 216 27.68 14.08 0.48
C ASP A 216 26.54 14.17 1.51
N VAL A 217 25.89 13.04 1.79
CA VAL A 217 24.76 12.96 2.74
C VAL A 217 25.14 13.46 4.14
N GLY A 218 26.35 13.19 4.60
CA GLY A 218 26.86 13.68 5.88
C GLY A 218 26.98 15.21 5.91
N GLY A 219 27.49 15.80 4.84
CA GLY A 219 27.55 17.25 4.65
C GLY A 219 26.17 17.88 4.61
N LEU A 220 25.22 17.24 3.93
CA LEU A 220 23.82 17.65 3.91
C LEU A 220 23.20 17.64 5.31
N LYS A 221 23.39 16.57 6.10
CA LYS A 221 22.93 16.51 7.50
C LYS A 221 23.52 17.65 8.32
N ASN A 222 24.82 17.90 8.19
CA ASN A 222 25.49 18.99 8.91
C ASN A 222 24.95 20.38 8.53
N ALA A 223 24.66 20.61 7.24
CA ALA A 223 24.07 21.86 6.77
C ALA A 223 22.64 22.05 7.32
N LEU A 224 21.85 20.97 7.36
CA LEU A 224 20.51 20.97 7.96
C LEU A 224 20.57 21.33 9.45
N VAL A 225 21.44 20.65 10.23
CA VAL A 225 21.60 20.93 11.68
C VAL A 225 22.02 22.37 11.95
N LYS A 226 22.91 22.93 11.12
CA LYS A 226 23.33 24.34 11.22
C LYS A 226 22.19 25.31 10.90
N ARG A 227 21.31 24.96 9.96
CA ARG A 227 20.16 25.77 9.58
C ARG A 227 19.09 25.79 10.67
N ASP A 228 18.85 24.64 11.31
CA ASP A 228 17.93 24.52 12.43
C ASP A 228 18.30 23.31 13.31
N SER A 229 18.46 23.55 14.61
CA SER A 229 18.79 22.54 15.62
C SER A 229 17.81 21.34 15.64
N ARG A 230 16.56 21.50 15.17
CA ARG A 230 15.59 20.39 15.09
C ARG A 230 16.08 19.22 14.24
N PHE A 231 16.94 19.49 13.26
CA PHE A 231 17.50 18.47 12.37
C PHE A 231 18.62 17.64 13.01
N ALA A 232 19.08 17.96 14.23
CA ALA A 232 20.02 17.12 14.98
C ALA A 232 19.49 15.68 15.15
N ARG A 233 18.17 15.55 15.18
CA ARG A 233 17.44 14.27 15.22
C ARG A 233 17.73 13.34 14.03
N LEU A 234 18.23 13.84 12.90
CA LEU A 234 18.66 13.00 11.77
C LEU A 234 19.90 12.15 12.10
N GLY A 235 20.66 12.55 13.12
CA GLY A 235 21.76 11.77 13.68
C GLY A 235 21.37 10.92 14.90
N GLU A 236 20.13 11.04 15.39
CA GLU A 236 19.64 10.34 16.58
C GLU A 236 18.77 9.14 16.15
N GLY A 237 19.17 7.92 16.52
CA GLY A 237 18.43 6.68 16.19
C GLY A 237 18.70 6.15 14.78
N ARG A 238 17.90 5.15 14.34
CA ARG A 238 18.08 4.45 13.05
C ARG A 238 17.42 5.17 11.86
N VAL A 239 17.59 6.49 11.72
CA VAL A 239 17.07 7.20 10.53
C VAL A 239 17.84 6.72 9.29
N LEU A 240 17.10 6.19 8.33
CA LEU A 240 17.59 5.74 7.03
C LEU A 240 17.61 6.89 6.03
N CYS A 241 18.46 6.75 5.03
CA CYS A 241 18.63 7.71 3.96
C CYS A 241 18.57 7.01 2.60
N ALA A 242 17.96 7.65 1.61
CA ALA A 242 18.05 7.27 0.22
C ALA A 242 18.35 8.49 -0.66
N VAL A 243 19.21 8.33 -1.66
CA VAL A 243 19.45 9.31 -2.72
C VAL A 243 18.81 8.77 -3.99
N ASN A 244 17.90 9.51 -4.61
CA ASN A 244 17.16 9.11 -5.82
C ASN A 244 16.55 7.70 -5.71
N GLN A 245 15.88 7.43 -4.59
CA GLN A 245 15.24 6.15 -4.27
C GLN A 245 16.20 4.98 -4.02
N VAL A 246 17.51 5.21 -3.97
CA VAL A 246 18.53 4.20 -3.66
C VAL A 246 19.07 4.42 -2.24
N MET A 247 19.10 3.38 -1.42
CA MET A 247 19.65 3.44 -0.06
C MET A 247 21.07 4.00 -0.04
N ALA A 248 21.31 4.96 0.85
CA ALA A 248 22.54 5.73 0.90
C ALA A 248 23.11 5.78 2.33
N LEU A 249 24.44 5.90 2.39
CA LEU A 249 25.19 6.11 3.64
C LEU A 249 25.62 7.58 3.71
N ASP A 250 26.13 8.02 4.85
CA ASP A 250 26.58 9.41 5.03
C ASP A 250 27.68 9.82 4.04
N ALA A 251 28.50 8.87 3.58
CA ALA A 251 29.54 9.11 2.58
C ALA A 251 29.03 9.12 1.12
N THR A 252 27.72 8.89 0.88
CA THR A 252 27.17 8.86 -0.48
C THR A 252 27.21 10.28 -1.07
N PRO A 253 27.81 10.47 -2.27
CA PRO A 253 27.90 11.78 -2.90
C PRO A 253 26.52 12.28 -3.34
N ILE A 254 26.37 13.60 -3.32
CA ILE A 254 25.17 14.31 -3.78
C ILE A 254 25.56 15.26 -4.91
N THR A 255 24.75 15.27 -5.95
CA THR A 255 24.89 16.08 -7.15
C THR A 255 23.68 16.97 -7.36
N ASN A 256 23.73 17.81 -8.40
CA ASN A 256 22.66 18.74 -8.70
C ASN A 256 21.35 18.02 -9.04
N ASP A 257 20.22 18.55 -8.53
CA ASP A 257 18.86 18.04 -8.69
C ASP A 257 18.55 16.70 -7.99
N ASP A 258 19.52 16.16 -7.23
CA ASP A 258 19.32 14.95 -6.44
C ASP A 258 18.19 15.13 -5.41
N GLU A 259 17.45 14.06 -5.20
CA GLU A 259 16.48 13.92 -4.12
C GLU A 259 17.07 13.06 -3.01
N VAL A 260 17.18 13.63 -1.80
CA VAL A 260 17.61 12.92 -0.60
C VAL A 260 16.43 12.76 0.34
N ALA A 261 16.03 11.52 0.58
CA ALA A 261 14.94 11.17 1.47
C ALA A 261 15.45 10.62 2.80
N PHE A 262 15.00 11.20 3.91
CA PHE A 262 15.21 10.67 5.26
C PHE A 262 13.91 10.04 5.78
N PHE A 263 14.03 8.84 6.36
CA PHE A 263 12.87 8.08 6.84
C PHE A 263 13.25 7.15 8.01
N PRO A 264 12.30 6.86 8.91
CA PRO A 264 12.52 5.86 9.96
C PRO A 264 12.73 4.46 9.34
N PRO A 265 13.38 3.52 10.07
CA PRO A 265 13.51 2.16 9.57
C PRO A 265 12.12 1.53 9.49
N VAL A 266 11.88 0.75 8.44
CA VAL A 266 10.63 -0.02 8.31
C VAL A 266 10.67 -1.13 9.37
N THR A 267 10.14 -0.85 10.55
CA THR A 267 9.78 -1.89 11.49
C THR A 267 8.48 -2.49 10.97
N GLY A 268 8.52 -3.73 10.48
CA GLY A 268 7.30 -4.46 10.13
C GLY A 268 6.34 -4.40 11.31
N GLY A 269 5.23 -3.67 11.11
CA GLY A 269 4.08 -3.67 12.00
C GLY A 269 3.21 -4.88 11.78
#